data_AF-A0A9D2A6Q3-F1
#
_entry.id   AF-A0A9D2A6Q3-F1
#
_cell.length_a   1.000
_cell.length_b   1.000
_cell.length_c   1.000
_cell.angle_alpha   90.00
_cell.angle_beta   90.00
_cell.angle_gamma   90.00
#
_symmetry.space_group_name_H-M   'P 1'
#
loop_
_entity.id
_entity.type
_entity.pdbx_description
1 polymer ?
#
loop_
_entity_poly.entity_id
_entity_poly.type
_entity_poly.pdbx_seq_one_letter_code
_entity_poly.pdbx_strand_id
1 'polypeptide(L)'
;DTDKQIAKKIKSAVTDDGAEIRFDREAKPGVSNLLSIYSAVTGRAVDDVVAQYQGKLYGHLKVDLAEVVVAALGPVRDRAQQLLADPAELDALLARGAQKAREVASPVLAEAYANVGFLPAAP
;
A
#
# COMPACT_ATOMS: atom_id res chain seq x y z
N ASP A 1 8.47 -6.18 -4.60
CA ASP A 1 8.55 -6.34 -6.06
C ASP A 1 9.42 -5.25 -6.68
N THR A 2 10.23 -5.58 -7.68
CA THR A 2 10.88 -4.61 -8.56
C THR A 2 9.88 -4.00 -9.54
N ASP A 3 10.22 -2.88 -10.18
CA ASP A 3 9.37 -2.25 -11.20
C ASP A 3 8.96 -3.21 -12.30
N LYS A 4 9.91 -4.04 -12.76
CA LYS A 4 9.65 -5.07 -13.78
C LYS A 4 8.66 -6.12 -13.28
N GLN A 5 8.75 -6.52 -12.01
CA GLN A 5 7.82 -7.50 -11.42
C GLN A 5 6.41 -6.90 -11.29
N ILE A 6 6.30 -5.66 -10.81
CA ILE A 6 5.01 -4.94 -10.69
C ILE A 6 4.35 -4.83 -12.07
N ALA A 7 5.08 -4.31 -13.05
CA ALA A 7 4.55 -4.12 -14.39
C ALA A 7 4.14 -5.44 -15.04
N LYS A 8 4.93 -6.51 -14.85
CA LYS A 8 4.59 -7.85 -15.35
C LYS A 8 3.29 -8.36 -14.73
N LYS A 9 3.15 -8.29 -13.39
CA LYS A 9 1.97 -8.77 -12.67
C LYS A 9 0.68 -8.05 -13.10
N ILE A 10 0.75 -6.73 -13.28
CA ILE A 10 -0.41 -5.94 -13.72
C ILE A 10 -0.77 -6.26 -15.18
N LYS A 11 0.23 -6.32 -16.08
CA LYS A 11 0.00 -6.62 -17.50
C LYS A 11 -0.56 -8.04 -17.72
N SER A 12 -0.20 -9.00 -16.86
CA SER A 12 -0.73 -10.36 -16.90
C SER A 12 -2.00 -10.57 -16.07
N ALA A 13 -2.57 -9.53 -15.46
CA ALA A 13 -3.76 -9.68 -14.62
C ALA A 13 -4.93 -10.28 -15.42
N VAL A 14 -5.61 -11.28 -14.86
CA VAL A 14 -6.79 -11.87 -15.49
C VAL A 14 -7.89 -10.81 -15.59
N THR A 15 -8.52 -10.71 -16.76
CA THR A 15 -9.63 -9.80 -17.03
C THR A 15 -10.84 -10.57 -17.52
N ASP A 16 -11.99 -9.93 -17.43
CA ASP A 16 -13.27 -10.48 -17.83
C ASP A 16 -13.39 -10.53 -19.36
N ASP A 17 -14.42 -11.22 -19.86
CA ASP A 17 -14.69 -11.28 -21.29
C ASP A 17 -15.10 -9.92 -21.87
N GLY A 18 -14.97 -9.80 -23.20
CA GLY A 18 -15.24 -8.58 -23.95
C GLY A 18 -14.09 -7.57 -23.90
N ALA A 19 -14.39 -6.31 -24.22
CA ALA A 19 -13.39 -5.23 -24.32
C ALA A 19 -13.81 -3.94 -23.61
N GLU A 20 -15.02 -3.89 -23.09
CA GLU A 20 -15.60 -2.68 -22.50
C GLU A 20 -15.00 -2.41 -21.11
N ILE A 21 -14.33 -1.27 -20.95
CA ILE A 21 -13.84 -0.82 -19.66
C ILE A 21 -14.98 -0.11 -18.93
N ARG A 22 -15.65 -0.83 -18.04
CA ARG A 22 -16.67 -0.27 -17.13
C ARG A 22 -16.54 -0.86 -15.75
N PHE A 23 -17.00 -0.11 -14.75
CA PHE A 23 -17.04 -0.56 -13.38
C PHE A 23 -18.32 -1.35 -13.10
N ASP A 24 -18.17 -2.62 -12.76
CA ASP A 24 -19.22 -3.54 -12.37
C ASP A 24 -18.59 -4.72 -11.63
N ARG A 25 -18.82 -4.80 -10.32
CA ARG A 25 -18.18 -5.82 -9.47
C ARG A 25 -18.73 -7.22 -9.72
N GLU A 26 -19.94 -7.35 -10.25
CA GLU A 26 -20.58 -8.64 -10.48
C GLU A 26 -20.25 -9.16 -11.89
N ALA A 27 -20.47 -8.35 -12.92
CA ALA A 27 -20.27 -8.76 -14.30
C ALA A 27 -18.81 -8.58 -14.79
N LYS A 28 -18.05 -7.66 -14.19
CA LYS A 28 -16.65 -7.36 -14.59
C LYS A 28 -15.71 -7.25 -13.38
N PRO A 29 -15.60 -8.29 -12.54
CA PRO A 29 -14.79 -8.24 -11.33
C PRO A 29 -13.31 -7.94 -11.61
N GLY A 30 -12.73 -8.48 -12.69
CA GLY A 30 -11.33 -8.26 -13.05
C GLY A 30 -11.03 -6.80 -13.42
N VAL A 31 -11.82 -6.23 -14.34
CA VAL A 31 -11.68 -4.83 -14.75
C VAL A 31 -11.99 -3.87 -13.60
N SER A 32 -13.03 -4.15 -12.81
CA SER A 32 -13.40 -3.33 -11.65
C SER A 32 -12.32 -3.29 -10.58
N ASN A 33 -11.60 -4.39 -10.37
CA ASN A 33 -10.44 -4.42 -9.48
C ASN A 33 -9.32 -3.51 -10.01
N LEU A 34 -8.97 -3.60 -11.30
CA LEU A 34 -7.94 -2.74 -11.90
C LEU A 34 -8.32 -1.24 -11.79
N LEU A 35 -9.58 -0.90 -12.06
CA LEU A 35 -10.10 0.46 -11.90
C LEU A 35 -10.05 0.94 -10.44
N SER A 36 -10.36 0.06 -9.48
CA SER A 36 -10.28 0.37 -8.04
C SER A 36 -8.84 0.67 -7.62
N ILE A 37 -7.88 -0.13 -8.08
CA ILE A 37 -6.45 0.10 -7.81
C ILE A 37 -6.01 1.42 -8.45
N TYR A 38 -6.40 1.67 -9.70
CA TYR A 38 -6.10 2.94 -10.38
C TYR A 38 -6.59 4.15 -9.58
N SER A 39 -7.86 4.11 -9.17
CA SER A 39 -8.49 5.14 -8.35
C SER A 39 -7.75 5.34 -7.02
N ALA A 40 -7.45 4.26 -6.30
CA ALA A 40 -6.76 4.32 -5.01
C ALA A 40 -5.35 4.91 -5.10
N VAL A 41 -4.61 4.61 -6.18
CA VAL A 41 -3.22 5.08 -6.36
C VAL A 41 -3.18 6.53 -6.85
N THR A 42 -4.13 6.94 -7.69
CA THR A 42 -4.14 8.29 -8.28
C THR A 42 -5.01 9.29 -7.52
N GLY A 43 -5.89 8.84 -6.64
CA GLY A 43 -6.92 9.65 -5.98
C GLY A 43 -8.07 10.09 -6.90
N ARG A 44 -8.07 9.67 -8.18
CA ARG A 44 -9.13 10.00 -9.13
C ARG A 44 -10.38 9.16 -8.88
N ALA A 45 -11.57 9.71 -9.15
CA ALA A 45 -12.79 8.92 -9.09
C ALA A 45 -12.78 7.83 -10.17
N VAL A 46 -13.38 6.68 -9.85
CA VAL A 46 -13.46 5.54 -10.79
C VAL A 46 -14.12 5.98 -12.11
N ASP A 47 -15.18 6.79 -12.05
CA ASP A 47 -15.90 7.26 -13.24
C ASP A 47 -15.00 8.12 -14.15
N ASP A 48 -14.13 8.95 -13.57
CA ASP A 48 -13.16 9.76 -14.33
C ASP A 48 -12.12 8.88 -15.03
N VAL A 49 -11.71 7.79 -14.36
CA VAL A 49 -10.80 6.81 -14.94
C VAL A 49 -11.49 6.08 -16.09
N VAL A 50 -12.72 5.59 -15.88
CA VAL A 50 -13.52 4.92 -16.92
C VAL A 50 -13.69 5.82 -18.16
N ALA A 51 -14.03 7.10 -17.96
CA ALA A 51 -14.20 8.06 -19.05
C ALA A 51 -12.95 8.21 -19.94
N GLN A 52 -11.74 8.16 -19.35
CA GLN A 52 -10.47 8.22 -20.10
C GLN A 52 -10.24 7.02 -21.04
N TYR A 53 -10.93 5.91 -20.79
CA TYR A 53 -10.75 4.66 -21.51
C TYR A 53 -11.91 4.32 -22.45
N GLN A 54 -12.82 5.25 -22.73
CA GLN A 54 -13.82 5.08 -23.77
C GLN A 54 -13.17 4.75 -25.13
N GLY A 55 -13.63 3.69 -25.77
CA GLY A 55 -13.10 3.21 -27.05
C GLY A 55 -11.72 2.54 -26.97
N LYS A 56 -11.15 2.34 -25.78
CA LYS A 56 -9.86 1.65 -25.58
C LYS A 56 -10.07 0.21 -25.10
N LEU A 57 -9.10 -0.65 -25.42
CA LEU A 57 -9.04 -2.03 -24.95
C LEU A 57 -8.34 -2.14 -23.58
N TYR A 58 -8.56 -3.26 -22.87
CA TYR A 58 -7.95 -3.54 -21.55
C TYR A 58 -6.43 -3.44 -21.51
N GLY A 59 -5.76 -3.70 -22.64
CA GLY A 59 -4.30 -3.56 -22.75
C GLY A 59 -3.83 -2.16 -22.36
N HIS A 60 -4.56 -1.12 -22.78
CA HIS A 60 -4.24 0.26 -22.42
C HIS A 60 -4.38 0.50 -20.92
N LEU A 61 -5.50 0.08 -20.32
CA LEU A 61 -5.72 0.20 -18.88
C LEU A 61 -4.59 -0.48 -18.08
N LYS A 62 -4.19 -1.70 -18.47
CA LYS A 62 -3.14 -2.45 -17.78
C LYS A 62 -1.75 -1.82 -17.92
N VAL A 63 -1.43 -1.29 -19.10
CA VAL A 63 -0.13 -0.63 -19.33
C VAL A 63 -0.06 0.66 -18.50
N ASP A 64 -1.07 1.51 -18.60
CA ASP A 64 -1.10 2.78 -17.86
C ASP A 64 -1.13 2.55 -16.35
N LEU A 65 -1.93 1.58 -15.86
CA LEU A 65 -1.97 1.23 -14.44
C LEU A 65 -0.61 0.74 -13.95
N ALA A 66 0.12 -0.04 -14.76
CA ALA A 66 1.45 -0.50 -14.40
C ALA A 66 2.42 0.66 -14.18
N GLU A 67 2.39 1.66 -15.06
CA GLU A 67 3.23 2.86 -14.94
C GLU A 67 2.86 3.68 -13.70
N VAL A 68 1.56 3.90 -13.48
CA VAL A 68 1.04 4.62 -12.31
C VAL A 68 1.45 3.96 -11.00
N VAL A 69 1.30 2.63 -10.88
CA VAL A 69 1.66 1.90 -9.67
C VAL A 69 3.17 1.89 -9.44
N VAL A 70 3.97 1.73 -10.50
CA VAL A 70 5.44 1.79 -10.43
C VAL A 70 5.89 3.17 -9.95
N ALA A 71 5.36 4.24 -10.54
CA ALA A 71 5.70 5.61 -10.16
C ALA A 71 5.32 5.91 -8.70
N ALA A 72 4.14 5.44 -8.26
CA ALA A 72 3.68 5.65 -6.88
C ALA A 72 4.51 4.88 -5.84
N LEU A 73 4.90 3.63 -6.14
CA LEU A 73 5.64 2.79 -5.21
C LEU A 73 7.16 3.01 -5.25
N GLY A 74 7.70 3.60 -6.32
CA GLY A 74 9.12 3.90 -6.49
C GLY A 74 9.73 4.62 -5.28
N PRO A 75 9.22 5.80 -4.89
CA PRO A 75 9.76 6.54 -3.74
C PRO A 75 9.72 5.77 -2.42
N VAL A 76 8.66 4.99 -2.19
CA VAL A 76 8.52 4.17 -0.98
C VAL A 76 9.57 3.05 -0.95
N ARG A 77 9.75 2.37 -2.08
CA ARG A 77 10.79 1.33 -2.21
C ARG A 77 12.18 1.92 -2.03
N ASP A 78 12.46 3.05 -2.67
CA ASP A 78 13.79 3.66 -2.63
C ASP A 78 14.12 4.11 -1.19
N ARG A 79 13.17 4.72 -0.47
CA ARG A 79 13.37 5.06 0.95
C ARG A 79 13.55 3.83 1.82
N ALA A 80 12.80 2.75 1.57
CA ALA A 80 12.98 1.50 2.28
C ALA A 80 14.38 0.92 2.04
N GLN A 81 14.87 0.92 0.81
CA GLN A 81 16.21 0.45 0.47
C GLN A 81 17.31 1.31 1.09
N GLN A 82 17.15 2.63 1.12
CA GLN A 82 18.08 3.54 1.80
C GLN A 82 18.20 3.20 3.29
N LEU A 83 17.07 3.02 3.98
CA LEU A 83 17.07 2.65 5.41
C LEU A 83 17.66 1.27 5.66
N LEU A 84 17.42 0.30 4.78
CA LEU A 84 18.03 -1.03 4.89
C LEU A 84 19.54 -1.01 4.61
N ALA A 85 20.03 -0.06 3.81
CA ALA A 85 21.44 0.13 3.52
C ALA A 85 22.18 0.90 4.63
N ASP A 86 21.46 1.57 5.53
CA ASP A 86 22.00 2.23 6.72
C ASP A 86 21.36 1.67 8.01
N PRO A 87 21.86 0.51 8.52
CA PRO A 87 21.36 -0.09 9.74
C PRO A 87 21.44 0.83 10.97
N ALA A 88 22.42 1.73 11.02
CA ALA A 88 22.59 2.63 12.16
C ALA A 88 21.49 3.72 12.20
N GLU A 89 21.15 4.31 11.05
CA GLU A 89 20.01 5.23 10.95
C GLU A 89 18.70 4.50 11.31
N LEU A 90 18.53 3.28 10.81
CA LEU A 90 17.34 2.46 11.08
C LEU A 90 17.20 2.13 12.57
N ASP A 91 18.26 1.67 13.23
CA ASP A 91 18.25 1.39 14.67
C ASP A 91 17.97 2.65 15.49
N ALA A 92 18.52 3.80 15.09
CA ALA A 92 18.23 5.07 15.74
C ALA A 92 16.76 5.51 15.57
N LEU A 93 16.13 5.24 14.42
CA LEU A 93 14.69 5.47 14.22
C LEU A 93 13.84 4.54 15.10
N LEU A 94 14.19 3.26 15.14
CA LEU A 94 13.52 2.24 15.95
C LEU A 94 13.62 2.57 17.45
N ALA A 95 14.79 2.96 17.94
CA ALA A 95 15.01 3.34 19.33
C ALA A 95 14.14 4.54 19.74
N ARG A 96 14.02 5.56 18.87
CA ARG A 96 13.13 6.71 19.09
C ARG A 96 11.66 6.29 19.16
N GLY A 97 11.23 5.43 18.25
CA GLY A 97 9.87 4.87 18.26
C GLY A 97 9.58 4.08 19.54
N ALA A 98 10.53 3.23 19.96
CA ALA A 98 10.43 2.44 21.17
C ALA A 98 10.35 3.32 22.44
N GLN A 99 11.14 4.38 22.51
CA GLN A 99 11.10 5.33 23.62
C GLN A 99 9.73 6.02 23.71
N LYS A 100 9.21 6.55 22.59
CA LYS A 100 7.88 7.16 22.55
C LYS A 100 6.77 6.17 22.92
N ALA A 101 6.86 4.94 22.45
CA ALA A 101 5.90 3.89 22.80
C ALA A 101 5.95 3.56 24.30
N ARG A 102 7.15 3.47 24.88
CA ARG A 102 7.37 3.20 26.30
C ARG A 102 6.80 4.31 27.18
N GLU A 103 7.00 5.58 26.81
CA GLU A 103 6.43 6.71 27.54
C GLU A 103 4.90 6.63 27.68
N VAL A 104 4.22 6.15 26.63
CA VAL A 104 2.76 5.97 26.64
C VAL A 104 2.34 4.68 27.37
N ALA A 105 3.06 3.58 27.16
CA ALA A 105 2.67 2.26 27.66
C ALA A 105 3.04 2.03 29.12
N SER A 106 4.17 2.56 29.60
CA SER A 106 4.66 2.38 30.96
C SER A 106 3.65 2.78 32.05
N PRO A 107 2.97 3.94 32.00
CA PRO A 107 1.99 4.29 33.04
C PRO A 107 0.78 3.34 33.05
N VAL A 108 0.28 2.94 31.88
CA VAL A 108 -0.85 1.99 31.76
C VAL A 108 -0.47 0.63 32.34
N LEU A 109 0.75 0.16 32.04
CA LEU A 109 1.25 -1.10 32.58
C LEU A 109 1.42 -1.04 34.10
N ALA A 110 1.93 0.08 34.62
CA ALA A 110 2.08 0.29 36.05
C ALA A 110 0.72 0.29 36.79
N GLU A 111 -0.29 0.95 36.21
CA GLU A 111 -1.66 0.93 36.75
C GLU A 111 -2.24 -0.49 36.75
N ALA A 112 -2.10 -1.21 35.64
CA ALA A 112 -2.54 -2.60 35.55
C ALA A 112 -1.86 -3.49 36.61
N TYR A 113 -0.56 -3.33 36.81
CA TYR A 113 0.20 -4.07 37.82
C TYR A 113 -0.25 -3.74 39.24
N ALA A 114 -0.48 -2.45 39.54
CA ALA A 114 -1.00 -2.01 40.84
C ALA A 114 -2.38 -2.61 41.13
N ASN A 115 -3.28 -2.63 40.14
CA ASN A 115 -4.63 -3.17 40.28
C ASN A 115 -4.65 -4.70 40.50
N VAL A 116 -3.69 -5.42 39.91
CA VAL A 116 -3.53 -6.87 40.11
C VAL A 116 -2.79 -7.20 41.42
N GLY A 117 -2.07 -6.23 41.99
CA GLY A 117 -1.28 -6.39 43.22
C GLY A 117 0.15 -6.88 42.96
N PHE A 118 0.69 -6.69 41.76
CA PHE A 118 2.11 -6.94 41.49
C PHE A 118 2.99 -5.86 42.11
N LEU A 119 4.15 -6.28 42.62
CA LEU A 119 5.16 -5.35 43.13
C LEU A 119 5.77 -4.54 41.97
N PRO A 120 6.07 -3.25 42.16
CA PRO A 120 6.73 -2.44 41.15
C PRO A 120 8.12 -3.02 40.82
N ALA A 121 8.54 -2.87 39.56
CA ALA A 121 9.88 -3.28 39.14
C ALA A 121 10.95 -2.51 39.94
N ALA A 122 12.01 -3.22 40.36
CA ALA A 122 13.15 -2.61 41.04
C ALA A 122 13.82 -1.54 40.15
N PRO A 123 14.37 -0.46 40.74
CA PRO A 123 14.95 0.67 40.01
C PRO A 123 16.13 0.29 39.11
#